data_AF-A0A831L0L3-F1
#
_entry.id   AF-A0A831L0L3-F1
#
_cell.length_a   1.000
_cell.length_b   1.000
_cell.length_c   1.000
_cell.angle_alpha   90.00
_cell.angle_beta   90.00
_cell.angle_gamma   90.00
#
_symmetry.space_group_name_H-M   'P 1'
#
loop_
_entity.id
_entity.type
_entity.pdbx_description
1 polymer ?
#
loop_
_entity_poly.entity_id
_entity_poly.type
_entity_poly.pdbx_seq_one_letter_code
_entity_poly.pdbx_strand_id
1 'polypeptide(L)'
;MALPGFFGTPNMKKLKRDRNTVGLIKALGYQNDPAIRREAAEALGEMGDPRAVSPLILALNDEYEKVCVSAFRALWQIGTPAVEPLMAELRDEDCQIHETIARALQIIGEKGAVEPLVAALGDRNERVRTTAAGVLAEIGLPAVPPLIDELRGENIRMQKSAGEVLSTIGAPAVKPLVTALMPNEPALRERISVVLRDIGRPAVEQLSAALISGELRQRHGAAEALGIIGDPGAVPSLMTALDDMHPDVHLKAAEAIRKIGSPAAPCLIAALENGNAGGREQAEGMLEQLGPSAVEPLILALGEEKGGVRDSVAGLLGRIGDPCAVEPLAAALDDADEHLRMTAIEALVRIGDIRAKGPLLRVLRLDRPGVRNGVLQMLDAASPDRAEDPLIGALYDELRNDAIRGKIEDAAPLSGTTPTFREKVVDAQGNEYELFRASSPEKARAFLRTKNGDLPNHYLIVETPDGTWGRDRGGLFLDHLDTWHISFVSDADCEGTLLSWSASGLEQAARGSHDNFVGEIECGKCKYVWTDGLRYQNVTAVRCPGCNAVNRVDSSGAMWIAI
;
A
#
# COMPACT_ATOMS: atom_id res chain seq x y z
N MET A 1 18.51 -69.84 -23.18
CA MET A 1 18.57 -71.11 -23.95
C MET A 1 17.67 -70.98 -25.16
N ALA A 2 18.26 -71.10 -26.35
CA ALA A 2 17.59 -70.95 -27.63
C ALA A 2 16.71 -72.15 -27.99
N LEU A 3 15.57 -71.89 -28.63
CA LEU A 3 14.89 -72.87 -29.50
C LEU A 3 14.61 -72.20 -30.86
N PRO A 4 15.33 -72.60 -31.93
CA PRO A 4 14.94 -72.24 -33.28
C PRO A 4 13.89 -73.26 -33.76
N GLY A 5 12.62 -72.96 -33.48
CA GLY A 5 11.49 -73.70 -34.03
C GLY A 5 11.06 -73.07 -35.34
N PHE A 6 11.29 -73.77 -36.46
CA PHE A 6 10.68 -73.54 -37.76
C PHE A 6 9.13 -73.50 -37.62
N PHE A 7 8.57 -72.34 -37.31
CA PHE A 7 7.17 -72.06 -37.62
C PHE A 7 7.16 -71.47 -39.02
N GLY A 8 6.49 -72.13 -39.96
CA GLY A 8 6.16 -71.52 -41.25
C GLY A 8 5.47 -70.17 -41.03
N THR A 9 5.51 -69.30 -42.03
CA THR A 9 4.93 -67.95 -41.96
C THR A 9 3.54 -67.98 -41.32
N PRO A 10 3.33 -67.25 -40.20
CA PRO A 10 2.05 -67.25 -39.49
C PRO A 10 0.87 -66.96 -40.44
N ASN A 11 -0.12 -67.85 -40.47
CA ASN A 11 -1.32 -67.64 -41.28
C ASN A 11 -2.29 -66.70 -40.56
N MET A 12 -2.09 -65.39 -40.74
CA MET A 12 -2.85 -64.34 -40.07
C MET A 12 -4.36 -64.44 -40.31
N LYS A 13 -4.79 -64.81 -41.53
CA LYS A 13 -6.21 -65.01 -41.86
C LYS A 13 -6.84 -66.12 -41.00
N LYS A 14 -6.14 -67.25 -40.84
CA LYS A 14 -6.60 -68.36 -40.00
C LYS A 14 -6.64 -67.96 -38.53
N LEU A 15 -5.58 -67.31 -38.03
CA LEU A 15 -5.47 -66.91 -36.62
C LEU A 15 -6.57 -65.91 -36.22
N LYS A 16 -6.86 -64.92 -37.08
CA LYS A 16 -7.95 -63.95 -36.90
C LYS A 16 -9.32 -64.64 -36.92
N ARG A 17 -9.58 -65.48 -37.92
CA ARG A 17 -10.84 -66.22 -38.06
C ARG A 17 -11.11 -67.12 -36.85
N ASP A 18 -10.08 -67.81 -36.37
CA ASP A 18 -10.18 -68.76 -35.27
C ASP A 18 -10.11 -68.06 -33.89
N ARG A 19 -10.01 -66.71 -33.84
CA ARG A 19 -9.83 -65.89 -32.63
C ARG A 19 -8.77 -66.46 -31.68
N ASN A 20 -7.63 -66.87 -32.24
CA ASN A 20 -6.59 -67.56 -31.47
C ASN A 20 -5.60 -66.57 -30.85
N THR A 21 -5.90 -66.08 -29.65
CA THR A 21 -5.05 -65.10 -28.92
C THR A 21 -3.60 -65.60 -28.77
N VAL A 22 -3.41 -66.86 -28.38
CA VAL A 22 -2.07 -67.42 -28.14
C VAL A 22 -1.27 -67.49 -29.44
N GLY A 23 -1.91 -67.85 -30.54
CA GLY A 23 -1.29 -67.87 -31.86
C GLY A 23 -0.93 -66.47 -32.35
N LEU A 24 -1.78 -65.48 -32.10
CA LEU A 24 -1.51 -64.08 -32.43
C LEU A 24 -0.40 -63.47 -31.56
N ILE A 25 -0.32 -63.80 -30.27
CA ILE A 25 0.81 -63.42 -29.40
C ILE A 25 2.13 -63.99 -29.95
N LYS A 26 2.14 -65.25 -30.41
CA LYS A 26 3.32 -65.83 -31.08
C LYS A 26 3.65 -65.11 -32.38
N ALA A 27 2.66 -64.71 -33.17
CA ALA A 27 2.86 -63.95 -34.41
C ALA A 27 3.38 -62.53 -34.16
N LEU A 28 3.02 -61.91 -33.03
CA LEU A 28 3.55 -60.62 -32.60
C LEU A 28 5.07 -60.65 -32.37
N GLY A 29 5.61 -61.79 -31.92
CA GLY A 29 7.05 -62.00 -31.76
C GLY A 29 7.78 -62.50 -33.02
N TYR A 30 7.14 -62.47 -34.20
CA TYR A 30 7.73 -63.02 -35.42
C TYR A 30 8.86 -62.11 -35.96
N GLN A 31 10.09 -62.61 -35.89
CA GLN A 31 11.29 -61.79 -36.17
C GLN A 31 11.44 -61.39 -37.64
N ASN A 32 11.00 -62.22 -38.58
CA ASN A 32 11.36 -62.08 -39.99
C ASN A 32 10.42 -61.17 -40.80
N ASP A 33 9.30 -60.71 -40.23
CA ASP A 33 8.33 -59.89 -40.98
C ASP A 33 7.58 -58.89 -40.08
N PRO A 34 7.91 -57.59 -40.14
CA PRO A 34 7.21 -56.57 -39.36
C PRO A 34 5.75 -56.39 -39.79
N ALA A 35 5.37 -56.78 -41.01
CA ALA A 35 3.97 -56.73 -41.44
C ALA A 35 3.11 -57.75 -40.67
N ILE A 36 3.68 -58.94 -40.37
CA ILE A 36 3.03 -59.96 -39.55
C ILE A 36 2.88 -59.48 -38.10
N ARG A 37 3.93 -58.87 -37.53
CA ARG A 37 3.87 -58.31 -36.17
C ARG A 37 2.80 -57.21 -36.05
N ARG A 38 2.78 -56.28 -37.01
CA ARG A 38 1.76 -55.22 -37.11
C ARG A 38 0.35 -55.81 -37.20
N GLU A 39 0.15 -56.78 -38.10
CA GLU A 39 -1.16 -57.40 -38.30
C GLU A 39 -1.61 -58.22 -37.06
N ALA A 40 -0.65 -58.80 -36.33
CA ALA A 40 -0.91 -59.48 -35.07
C ALA A 40 -1.32 -58.51 -33.96
N ALA A 41 -0.61 -57.38 -33.82
CA ALA A 41 -0.97 -56.34 -32.86
C ALA A 41 -2.39 -55.81 -33.10
N GLU A 42 -2.74 -55.50 -34.37
CA GLU A 42 -4.09 -55.08 -34.76
C GLU A 42 -5.15 -56.12 -34.39
N ALA A 43 -4.92 -57.39 -34.72
CA ALA A 43 -5.84 -58.47 -34.41
C ALA A 43 -6.04 -58.66 -32.90
N LEU A 44 -4.96 -58.53 -32.11
CA LEU A 44 -5.01 -58.66 -30.65
C LEU A 44 -5.83 -57.52 -30.02
N GLY A 45 -5.69 -56.31 -30.54
CA GLY A 45 -6.51 -55.16 -30.14
C GLY A 45 -7.99 -55.37 -30.41
N GLU A 46 -8.35 -55.79 -31.63
CA GLU A 46 -9.73 -56.10 -32.03
C GLU A 46 -10.36 -57.20 -31.17
N MET A 47 -9.54 -58.12 -30.67
CA MET A 47 -10.00 -59.18 -29.80
C MET A 47 -10.31 -58.72 -28.38
N GLY A 48 -9.61 -57.70 -27.87
CA GLY A 48 -9.77 -57.17 -26.53
C GLY A 48 -9.36 -58.13 -25.39
N ASP A 49 -8.60 -59.17 -25.69
CA ASP A 49 -8.22 -60.19 -24.71
C ASP A 49 -7.08 -59.69 -23.80
N PRO A 50 -7.26 -59.59 -22.47
CA PRO A 50 -6.23 -59.07 -21.56
C PRO A 50 -4.92 -59.86 -21.57
N ARG A 51 -4.93 -61.13 -22.01
CA ARG A 51 -3.71 -61.93 -22.15
C ARG A 51 -2.73 -61.35 -23.18
N ALA A 52 -3.23 -60.49 -24.08
CA ALA A 52 -2.42 -59.81 -25.08
C ALA A 52 -1.65 -58.60 -24.53
N VAL A 53 -2.00 -58.08 -23.35
CA VAL A 53 -1.46 -56.81 -22.84
C VAL A 53 0.05 -56.86 -22.69
N SER A 54 0.62 -57.80 -21.92
CA SER A 54 2.09 -57.83 -21.72
C SER A 54 2.87 -58.02 -23.03
N PRO A 55 2.47 -58.90 -23.96
CA PRO A 55 3.09 -58.94 -25.29
C PRO A 55 2.97 -57.64 -26.08
N LEU A 56 1.84 -56.93 -25.99
CA LEU A 56 1.66 -55.63 -26.64
C LEU A 56 2.51 -54.52 -26.01
N ILE A 57 2.75 -54.56 -24.70
CA ILE A 57 3.68 -53.64 -24.01
C ILE A 57 5.10 -53.81 -24.59
N LEU A 58 5.57 -55.04 -24.75
CA LEU A 58 6.87 -55.30 -25.40
C LEU A 58 6.93 -54.76 -26.84
N ALA A 59 5.81 -54.85 -27.58
CA ALA A 59 5.71 -54.36 -28.95
C ALA A 59 5.64 -52.83 -29.05
N LEU A 60 5.55 -52.08 -27.94
CA LEU A 60 5.68 -50.63 -27.94
C LEU A 60 7.10 -50.17 -28.28
N ASN A 61 8.10 -51.03 -28.08
CA ASN A 61 9.50 -50.78 -28.40
C ASN A 61 9.98 -51.50 -29.67
N ASP A 62 9.06 -51.85 -30.57
CA ASP A 62 9.42 -52.52 -31.81
C ASP A 62 10.30 -51.61 -32.68
N GLU A 63 11.27 -52.20 -33.39
CA GLU A 63 12.16 -51.49 -34.32
C GLU A 63 11.38 -50.78 -35.44
N TYR A 64 10.16 -51.25 -35.75
CA TYR A 64 9.34 -50.75 -36.83
C TYR A 64 8.15 -49.95 -36.29
N GLU A 65 8.16 -48.64 -36.55
CA GLU A 65 7.18 -47.67 -36.04
C GLU A 65 5.72 -48.11 -36.23
N LYS A 66 5.38 -48.74 -37.37
CA LYS A 66 4.00 -49.19 -37.61
C LYS A 66 3.55 -50.27 -36.63
N VAL A 67 4.46 -51.12 -36.13
CA VAL A 67 4.13 -52.12 -35.10
C VAL A 67 3.84 -51.42 -33.78
N CYS A 68 4.65 -50.42 -33.39
CA CYS A 68 4.43 -49.62 -32.19
C CYS A 68 3.06 -48.92 -32.22
N VAL A 69 2.71 -48.29 -33.36
CA VAL A 69 1.41 -47.63 -33.54
C VAL A 69 0.25 -48.62 -33.41
N SER A 70 0.38 -49.82 -33.99
CA SER A 70 -0.63 -50.88 -33.85
C SER A 70 -0.72 -51.41 -32.42
N ALA A 71 0.40 -51.50 -31.69
CA ALA A 71 0.43 -51.87 -30.29
C ALA A 71 -0.26 -50.82 -29.39
N PHE A 72 0.01 -49.53 -29.60
CA PHE A 72 -0.71 -48.43 -28.94
C PHE A 72 -2.22 -48.52 -29.18
N ARG A 73 -2.65 -48.67 -30.44
CA ARG A 73 -4.07 -48.80 -30.78
C ARG A 73 -4.70 -50.03 -30.12
N ALA A 74 -3.97 -51.14 -30.07
CA ALA A 74 -4.45 -52.37 -29.45
C ALA A 74 -4.63 -52.22 -27.94
N LEU A 75 -3.65 -51.61 -27.25
CA LEU A 75 -3.77 -51.31 -25.81
C LEU A 75 -4.93 -50.35 -25.52
N TRP A 76 -5.14 -49.34 -26.36
CA TRP A 76 -6.31 -48.46 -26.28
C TRP A 76 -7.63 -49.22 -26.48
N GLN A 77 -7.68 -50.17 -27.43
CA GLN A 77 -8.87 -51.00 -27.65
C GLN A 77 -9.18 -51.88 -26.43
N ILE A 78 -8.15 -52.47 -25.82
CA ILE A 78 -8.27 -53.26 -24.59
C ILE A 78 -8.76 -52.39 -23.41
N GLY A 79 -8.21 -51.18 -23.24
CA GLY A 79 -8.65 -50.21 -22.24
C GLY A 79 -8.16 -50.52 -20.82
N THR A 80 -9.04 -50.37 -19.81
CA THR A 80 -8.72 -50.48 -18.38
C THR A 80 -7.85 -51.69 -17.97
N PRO A 81 -8.05 -52.91 -18.51
CA PRO A 81 -7.19 -54.06 -18.18
C PRO A 81 -5.71 -53.86 -18.52
N ALA A 82 -5.36 -52.89 -19.37
CA ALA A 82 -3.99 -52.56 -19.70
C ALA A 82 -3.29 -51.65 -18.67
N VAL A 83 -4.03 -50.97 -17.78
CA VAL A 83 -3.45 -49.97 -16.87
C VAL A 83 -2.50 -50.58 -15.84
N GLU A 84 -2.93 -51.59 -15.08
CA GLU A 84 -2.07 -52.23 -14.06
C GLU A 84 -0.82 -52.88 -14.65
N PRO A 85 -0.89 -53.64 -15.77
CA PRO A 85 0.31 -54.16 -16.41
C PRO A 85 1.28 -53.06 -16.88
N LEU A 86 0.77 -51.95 -17.42
CA LEU A 86 1.59 -50.79 -17.79
C LEU A 86 2.24 -50.16 -16.55
N MET A 87 1.51 -50.02 -15.45
CA MET A 87 2.04 -49.51 -14.17
C MET A 87 3.08 -50.45 -13.55
N ALA A 88 2.90 -51.77 -13.69
CA ALA A 88 3.85 -52.75 -13.20
C ALA A 88 5.20 -52.63 -13.91
N GLU A 89 5.20 -52.34 -15.21
CA GLU A 89 6.43 -52.11 -15.99
C GLU A 89 7.20 -50.87 -15.49
N LEU A 90 6.48 -49.81 -15.07
CA LEU A 90 7.11 -48.62 -14.48
C LEU A 90 7.78 -48.88 -13.12
N ARG A 91 7.46 -50.00 -12.45
CA ARG A 91 8.11 -50.39 -11.20
C ARG A 91 9.49 -50.98 -11.43
N ASP A 92 9.79 -51.41 -12.65
CA ASP A 92 11.12 -51.86 -13.04
C ASP A 92 12.07 -50.66 -13.12
N GLU A 93 13.21 -50.75 -12.43
CA GLU A 93 14.22 -49.71 -12.41
C GLU A 93 14.83 -49.49 -13.81
N ASP A 94 14.97 -50.57 -14.58
CA ASP A 94 15.59 -50.61 -15.91
C ASP A 94 14.61 -50.28 -17.05
N CYS A 95 13.39 -49.85 -16.74
CA CYS A 95 12.37 -49.51 -17.73
C CYS A 95 12.86 -48.44 -18.73
N GLN A 96 13.20 -48.88 -19.94
CA GLN A 96 13.67 -48.02 -21.04
C GLN A 96 12.54 -47.24 -21.74
N ILE A 97 11.29 -47.70 -21.60
CA ILE A 97 10.13 -47.20 -22.37
C ILE A 97 9.16 -46.37 -21.54
N HIS A 98 9.66 -45.68 -20.51
CA HIS A 98 8.86 -44.91 -19.56
C HIS A 98 7.91 -43.90 -20.24
N GLU A 99 8.44 -43.08 -21.15
CA GLU A 99 7.66 -42.08 -21.89
C GLU A 99 6.58 -42.73 -22.77
N THR A 100 6.91 -43.89 -23.35
CA THR A 100 5.98 -44.67 -24.19
C THR A 100 4.84 -45.25 -23.36
N ILE A 101 5.13 -45.74 -22.16
CA ILE A 101 4.13 -46.23 -21.21
C ILE A 101 3.23 -45.08 -20.74
N ALA A 102 3.81 -43.92 -20.38
CA ALA A 102 3.05 -42.75 -19.98
C ALA A 102 2.06 -42.33 -21.08
N ARG A 103 2.50 -42.31 -22.34
CA ARG A 103 1.64 -42.03 -23.49
C ARG A 103 0.53 -43.08 -23.67
N ALA A 104 0.82 -44.36 -23.44
CA ALA A 104 -0.18 -45.42 -23.54
C ALA A 104 -1.25 -45.25 -22.45
N LEU A 105 -0.81 -44.98 -21.22
CA LEU A 105 -1.67 -44.70 -20.07
C LEU A 105 -2.57 -43.48 -20.30
N GLN A 106 -2.04 -42.40 -20.90
CA GLN A 106 -2.84 -41.22 -21.26
C GLN A 106 -3.97 -41.58 -22.21
N ILE A 107 -3.66 -42.22 -23.34
CA ILE A 107 -4.65 -42.58 -24.35
C ILE A 107 -5.73 -43.52 -23.77
N ILE A 108 -5.33 -44.45 -22.89
CA ILE A 108 -6.27 -45.34 -22.17
C ILE A 108 -7.10 -44.55 -21.14
N GLY A 109 -6.50 -43.59 -20.44
CA GLY A 109 -7.15 -42.70 -19.49
C GLY A 109 -8.22 -41.82 -20.13
N GLU A 110 -7.94 -41.23 -21.30
CA GLU A 110 -8.88 -40.47 -22.12
C GLU A 110 -10.12 -41.29 -22.53
N LYS A 111 -9.99 -42.62 -22.59
CA LYS A 111 -11.09 -43.56 -22.85
C LYS A 111 -11.93 -43.88 -21.60
N GLY A 112 -11.63 -43.28 -20.46
CA GLY A 112 -12.36 -43.45 -19.19
C GLY A 112 -11.65 -44.28 -18.13
N ALA A 113 -10.35 -44.55 -18.28
CA ALA A 113 -9.56 -45.26 -17.27
C ALA A 113 -8.91 -44.31 -16.22
N VAL A 114 -9.63 -43.26 -15.83
CA VAL A 114 -9.14 -42.24 -14.88
C VAL A 114 -9.01 -42.81 -13.46
N GLU A 115 -9.98 -43.59 -12.98
CA GLU A 115 -10.00 -44.12 -11.60
C GLU A 115 -8.76 -44.95 -11.22
N PRO A 116 -8.30 -45.91 -12.05
CA PRO A 116 -7.04 -46.61 -11.78
C PRO A 116 -5.82 -45.69 -11.72
N LEU A 117 -5.80 -44.63 -12.54
CA LEU A 117 -4.71 -43.65 -12.53
C LEU A 117 -4.72 -42.82 -11.24
N VAL A 118 -5.91 -42.43 -10.74
CA VAL A 118 -6.05 -41.75 -9.45
C VAL A 118 -5.59 -42.65 -8.31
N ALA A 119 -5.96 -43.93 -8.31
CA ALA A 119 -5.48 -44.89 -7.32
C ALA A 119 -3.94 -45.03 -7.33
N ALA A 120 -3.32 -44.94 -8.50
CA ALA A 120 -1.86 -45.01 -8.65
C ALA A 120 -1.10 -43.82 -8.04
N LEU A 121 -1.77 -42.70 -7.71
CA LEU A 121 -1.17 -41.61 -6.93
C LEU A 121 -0.75 -42.04 -5.52
N GLY A 122 -1.34 -43.13 -5.01
CA GLY A 122 -1.00 -43.75 -3.73
C GLY A 122 0.11 -44.81 -3.79
N ASP A 123 0.66 -45.12 -4.98
CA ASP A 123 1.63 -46.21 -5.13
C ASP A 123 2.91 -45.95 -4.31
N ARG A 124 3.57 -47.03 -3.86
CA ARG A 124 4.83 -46.92 -3.10
C ARG A 124 5.99 -46.50 -3.99
N ASN A 125 5.98 -46.90 -5.26
CA ASN A 125 6.99 -46.54 -6.23
C ASN A 125 6.77 -45.09 -6.70
N GLU A 126 7.82 -44.28 -6.57
CA GLU A 126 7.76 -42.86 -6.95
C GLU A 126 7.53 -42.66 -8.44
N ARG A 127 8.14 -43.48 -9.31
CA ARG A 127 7.98 -43.43 -10.77
C ARG A 127 6.53 -43.68 -11.18
N VAL A 128 5.85 -44.62 -10.52
CA VAL A 128 4.41 -44.88 -10.74
C VAL A 128 3.58 -43.65 -10.37
N ARG A 129 3.82 -43.06 -9.19
CA ARG A 129 3.10 -41.87 -8.73
C ARG A 129 3.29 -40.67 -9.66
N THR A 130 4.53 -40.35 -10.01
CA THR A 130 4.84 -39.19 -10.87
C THR A 130 4.29 -39.36 -12.27
N THR A 131 4.36 -40.57 -12.83
CA THR A 131 3.74 -40.88 -14.12
C THR A 131 2.22 -40.74 -14.07
N ALA A 132 1.57 -41.29 -13.04
CA ALA A 132 0.13 -41.17 -12.86
C ALA A 132 -0.30 -39.71 -12.74
N ALA A 133 0.41 -38.91 -11.94
CA ALA A 133 0.15 -37.48 -11.78
C ALA A 133 0.28 -36.71 -13.10
N GLY A 134 1.36 -36.92 -13.85
CA GLY A 134 1.57 -36.28 -15.15
C GLY A 134 0.48 -36.68 -16.16
N VAL A 135 0.15 -37.97 -16.23
CA VAL A 135 -0.91 -38.46 -17.13
C VAL A 135 -2.27 -37.86 -16.77
N LEU A 136 -2.62 -37.78 -15.48
CA LEU A 136 -3.89 -37.18 -15.03
C LEU A 136 -3.95 -35.68 -15.35
N ALA A 137 -2.83 -34.98 -15.23
CA ALA A 137 -2.74 -33.56 -15.60
C ALA A 137 -2.99 -33.35 -17.10
N GLU A 138 -2.40 -34.20 -17.96
CA GLU A 138 -2.61 -34.18 -19.41
C GLU A 138 -4.04 -34.57 -19.82
N ILE A 139 -4.68 -35.49 -19.10
CA ILE A 139 -6.11 -35.82 -19.30
C ILE A 139 -6.99 -34.60 -19.02
N GLY A 140 -6.65 -33.80 -18.00
CA GLY A 140 -7.32 -32.54 -17.69
C GLY A 140 -8.70 -32.71 -17.05
N LEU A 141 -9.72 -32.03 -17.60
CA LEU A 141 -11.04 -31.90 -16.97
C LEU A 141 -11.72 -33.24 -16.56
N PRO A 142 -11.63 -34.35 -17.33
CA PRO A 142 -12.17 -35.64 -16.90
C PRO A 142 -11.54 -36.21 -15.63
N ALA A 143 -10.30 -35.81 -15.30
CA ALA A 143 -9.62 -36.21 -14.07
C ALA A 143 -10.07 -35.40 -12.85
N VAL A 144 -10.63 -34.21 -13.05
CA VAL A 144 -10.96 -33.28 -11.95
C VAL A 144 -11.96 -33.84 -10.94
N PRO A 145 -13.12 -34.42 -11.32
CA PRO A 145 -14.09 -34.91 -10.34
C PRO A 145 -13.53 -36.04 -9.43
N PRO A 146 -12.91 -37.10 -9.97
CA PRO A 146 -12.27 -38.12 -9.12
C PRO A 146 -11.18 -37.57 -8.20
N LEU A 147 -10.40 -36.59 -8.66
CA LEU A 147 -9.37 -35.94 -7.84
C LEU A 147 -9.99 -35.13 -6.69
N ILE A 148 -11.11 -34.45 -6.92
CA ILE A 148 -11.87 -33.75 -5.85
C ILE A 148 -12.41 -34.75 -4.82
N ASP A 149 -12.89 -35.91 -5.27
CA ASP A 149 -13.35 -36.96 -4.37
C ASP A 149 -12.18 -37.52 -3.53
N GLU A 150 -10.98 -37.66 -4.11
CA GLU A 150 -9.77 -38.06 -3.36
C GLU A 150 -9.35 -37.00 -2.31
N LEU A 151 -9.59 -35.71 -2.58
CA LEU A 151 -9.39 -34.68 -1.55
C LEU A 151 -10.33 -34.85 -0.33
N ARG A 152 -11.41 -35.65 -0.42
CA ARG A 152 -12.25 -36.01 0.74
C ARG A 152 -11.77 -37.25 1.49
N GLY A 153 -10.91 -38.06 0.87
CA GLY A 153 -10.42 -39.33 1.45
C GLY A 153 -9.64 -39.14 2.74
N GLU A 154 -9.16 -40.22 3.35
CA GLU A 154 -8.37 -40.16 4.60
C GLU A 154 -6.86 -40.17 4.36
N ASN A 155 -6.42 -40.56 3.16
CA ASN A 155 -5.01 -40.75 2.87
C ASN A 155 -4.32 -39.42 2.55
N ILE A 156 -3.64 -38.84 3.54
CA ILE A 156 -2.93 -37.55 3.44
C ILE A 156 -1.98 -37.50 2.23
N ARG A 157 -1.30 -38.62 1.90
CA ARG A 157 -0.42 -38.66 0.73
C ARG A 157 -1.19 -38.52 -0.57
N MET A 158 -2.30 -39.25 -0.70
CA MET A 158 -3.13 -39.17 -1.90
C MET A 158 -3.83 -37.81 -2.02
N GLN A 159 -4.30 -37.23 -0.91
CA GLN A 159 -4.85 -35.87 -0.89
C GLN A 159 -3.83 -34.86 -1.42
N LYS A 160 -2.58 -34.94 -0.96
CA LYS A 160 -1.52 -34.04 -1.42
C LYS A 160 -1.25 -34.20 -2.92
N SER A 161 -1.07 -35.44 -3.39
CA SER A 161 -0.86 -35.72 -4.82
C SER A 161 -2.04 -35.26 -5.67
N ALA A 162 -3.28 -35.48 -5.21
CA ALA A 162 -4.48 -35.06 -5.92
C ALA A 162 -4.55 -33.53 -6.03
N GLY A 163 -4.21 -32.83 -4.95
CA GLY A 163 -4.10 -31.36 -4.95
C GLY A 163 -3.05 -30.85 -5.94
N GLU A 164 -1.85 -31.45 -5.96
CA GLU A 164 -0.78 -31.10 -6.91
C GLU A 164 -1.21 -31.29 -8.37
N VAL A 165 -1.91 -32.39 -8.67
CA VAL A 165 -2.44 -32.64 -10.02
C VAL A 165 -3.51 -31.60 -10.38
N LEU A 166 -4.43 -31.29 -9.47
CA LEU A 166 -5.46 -30.27 -9.69
C LEU A 166 -4.86 -28.87 -9.94
N SER A 167 -3.83 -28.51 -9.18
CA SER A 167 -3.07 -27.27 -9.39
C SER A 167 -2.38 -27.26 -10.75
N THR A 168 -1.84 -28.40 -11.19
CA THR A 168 -1.20 -28.55 -12.52
C THR A 168 -2.21 -28.45 -13.65
N ILE A 169 -3.42 -29.01 -13.49
CA ILE A 169 -4.52 -28.84 -14.46
C ILE A 169 -4.87 -27.35 -14.61
N GLY A 170 -4.85 -26.58 -13.51
CA GLY A 170 -4.96 -25.13 -13.54
C GLY A 170 -6.39 -24.62 -13.75
N ALA A 171 -6.55 -23.61 -14.62
CA ALA A 171 -7.82 -22.90 -14.83
C ALA A 171 -9.06 -23.79 -15.08
N PRO A 172 -8.99 -24.91 -15.84
CA PRO A 172 -10.11 -25.82 -16.02
C PRO A 172 -10.64 -26.44 -14.71
N ALA A 173 -9.79 -26.62 -13.69
CA ALA A 173 -10.17 -27.20 -12.41
C ALA A 173 -10.91 -26.21 -11.50
N VAL A 174 -10.79 -24.89 -11.74
CA VAL A 174 -11.30 -23.84 -10.84
C VAL A 174 -12.81 -23.95 -10.65
N LYS A 175 -13.61 -24.03 -11.72
CA LYS A 175 -15.08 -24.04 -11.60
C LYS A 175 -15.59 -25.26 -10.81
N PRO A 176 -15.13 -26.50 -11.11
CA PRO A 176 -15.42 -27.66 -10.27
C PRO A 176 -15.01 -27.49 -8.80
N LEU A 177 -13.81 -26.94 -8.55
CA LEU A 177 -13.31 -26.70 -7.19
C LEU A 177 -14.16 -25.69 -6.42
N VAL A 178 -14.54 -24.57 -7.05
CA VAL A 178 -15.45 -23.57 -6.46
C VAL A 178 -16.81 -24.19 -6.14
N THR A 179 -17.33 -25.04 -7.02
CA THR A 179 -18.58 -25.77 -6.77
C THR A 179 -18.43 -26.73 -5.57
N ALA A 180 -17.26 -27.34 -5.43
CA ALA A 180 -16.94 -28.27 -4.34
C ALA A 180 -16.64 -27.58 -2.99
N LEU A 181 -16.63 -26.25 -2.91
CA LEU A 181 -16.61 -25.50 -1.63
C LEU A 181 -17.97 -25.53 -0.89
N MET A 182 -19.03 -26.01 -1.55
CA MET A 182 -20.40 -26.03 -1.03
C MET A 182 -20.69 -26.96 0.16
N PRO A 183 -20.15 -28.19 0.23
CA PRO A 183 -20.38 -29.09 1.36
C PRO A 183 -19.83 -28.50 2.67
N ASN A 184 -20.48 -28.80 3.79
CA ASN A 184 -20.08 -28.33 5.12
C ASN A 184 -18.94 -29.19 5.71
N GLU A 185 -17.81 -29.23 5.01
CA GLU A 185 -16.62 -29.99 5.41
C GLU A 185 -15.41 -29.03 5.52
N PRO A 186 -15.14 -28.48 6.72
CA PRO A 186 -14.07 -27.49 6.90
C PRO A 186 -12.71 -27.95 6.37
N ALA A 187 -12.34 -29.20 6.63
CA ALA A 187 -11.08 -29.78 6.17
C ALA A 187 -10.99 -29.87 4.63
N LEU A 188 -12.10 -30.17 3.95
CA LEU A 188 -12.14 -30.18 2.50
C LEU A 188 -12.02 -28.76 1.93
N ARG A 189 -12.72 -27.79 2.52
CA ARG A 189 -12.65 -26.39 2.08
C ARG A 189 -11.24 -25.83 2.18
N GLU A 190 -10.53 -26.12 3.27
CA GLU A 190 -9.14 -25.70 3.46
C GLU A 190 -8.24 -26.28 2.36
N ARG A 191 -8.34 -27.59 2.09
CA ARG A 191 -7.58 -28.26 1.01
C ARG A 191 -7.89 -27.68 -0.37
N ILE A 192 -9.17 -27.49 -0.70
CA ILE A 192 -9.59 -26.87 -1.97
C ILE A 192 -9.06 -25.44 -2.07
N SER A 193 -9.09 -24.67 -0.98
CA SER A 193 -8.59 -23.29 -0.96
C SER A 193 -7.08 -23.22 -1.19
N VAL A 194 -6.32 -24.18 -0.66
CA VAL A 194 -4.88 -24.34 -0.96
C VAL A 194 -4.65 -24.62 -2.45
N VAL A 195 -5.42 -25.55 -3.04
CA VAL A 195 -5.33 -25.82 -4.49
C VAL A 195 -5.67 -24.58 -5.32
N LEU A 196 -6.74 -23.86 -4.96
CA LEU A 196 -7.14 -22.62 -5.64
C LEU A 196 -6.08 -21.51 -5.53
N ARG A 197 -5.37 -21.41 -4.39
CA ARG A 197 -4.22 -20.52 -4.22
C ARG A 197 -3.08 -20.89 -5.16
N ASP A 198 -2.76 -22.17 -5.26
CA ASP A 198 -1.67 -22.64 -6.11
C ASP A 198 -2.01 -22.45 -7.61
N ILE A 199 -3.30 -22.42 -7.98
CA ILE A 199 -3.76 -22.04 -9.34
C ILE A 199 -3.64 -20.52 -9.59
N GLY A 200 -3.86 -19.69 -8.56
CA GLY A 200 -3.66 -18.23 -8.60
C GLY A 200 -4.78 -17.44 -9.27
N ARG A 201 -4.43 -16.46 -10.12
CA ARG A 201 -5.36 -15.44 -10.65
C ARG A 201 -6.67 -15.98 -11.29
N PRO A 202 -6.69 -17.07 -12.07
CA PRO A 202 -7.94 -17.63 -12.59
C PRO A 202 -8.92 -18.04 -11.49
N ALA A 203 -8.42 -18.44 -10.32
CA ALA A 203 -9.25 -18.72 -9.15
C ALA A 203 -9.82 -17.44 -8.54
N VAL A 204 -9.02 -16.38 -8.43
CA VAL A 204 -9.45 -15.08 -7.88
C VAL A 204 -10.64 -14.49 -8.64
N GLU A 205 -10.60 -14.53 -9.98
CA GLU A 205 -11.68 -14.00 -10.82
C GLU A 205 -12.99 -14.79 -10.62
N GLN A 206 -12.93 -16.12 -10.61
CA GLN A 206 -14.12 -16.95 -10.41
C GLN A 206 -14.66 -16.90 -8.99
N LEU A 207 -13.79 -16.87 -7.98
CA LEU A 207 -14.18 -16.74 -6.58
C LEU A 207 -14.82 -15.37 -6.30
N SER A 208 -14.28 -14.30 -6.89
CA SER A 208 -14.89 -12.96 -6.79
C SER A 208 -16.31 -12.95 -7.38
N ALA A 209 -16.52 -13.63 -8.51
CA ALA A 209 -17.86 -13.77 -9.09
C ALA A 209 -18.80 -14.61 -8.21
N ALA A 210 -18.30 -15.70 -7.62
CA ALA A 210 -19.05 -16.57 -6.70
C ALA A 210 -19.40 -15.85 -5.38
N LEU A 211 -18.56 -14.92 -4.93
CA LEU A 211 -18.80 -14.10 -3.74
C LEU A 211 -19.98 -13.14 -3.93
N ILE A 212 -20.14 -12.59 -5.14
CA ILE A 212 -21.21 -11.63 -5.45
C ILE A 212 -22.53 -12.34 -5.77
N SER A 213 -22.47 -13.41 -6.59
CA SER A 213 -23.65 -14.01 -7.21
C SER A 213 -24.01 -15.41 -6.69
N GLY A 214 -23.19 -15.97 -5.80
CA GLY A 214 -23.38 -17.32 -5.29
C GLY A 214 -24.44 -17.44 -4.20
N GLU A 215 -24.87 -18.67 -3.94
CA GLU A 215 -25.68 -18.97 -2.75
C GLU A 215 -24.89 -18.69 -1.46
N LEU A 216 -25.59 -18.51 -0.34
CA LEU A 216 -24.98 -18.19 0.96
C LEU A 216 -23.68 -18.96 1.26
N ARG A 217 -23.69 -20.28 1.05
CA ARG A 217 -22.52 -21.14 1.30
C ARG A 217 -21.39 -20.93 0.29
N GLN A 218 -21.72 -20.66 -0.99
CA GLN A 218 -20.73 -20.31 -2.01
C GLN A 218 -20.04 -19.01 -1.65
N ARG A 219 -20.80 -18.01 -1.17
CA ARG A 219 -20.26 -16.71 -0.76
C ARG A 219 -19.32 -16.85 0.44
N HIS A 220 -19.74 -17.58 1.48
CA HIS A 220 -18.88 -17.89 2.62
C HIS A 220 -17.58 -18.61 2.18
N GLY A 221 -17.70 -19.70 1.42
CA GLY A 221 -16.54 -20.47 0.95
C GLY A 221 -15.62 -19.67 0.03
N ALA A 222 -16.20 -18.79 -0.80
CA ALA A 222 -15.45 -17.91 -1.68
C ALA A 222 -14.64 -16.87 -0.89
N ALA A 223 -15.24 -16.21 0.10
CA ALA A 223 -14.52 -15.27 0.97
C ALA A 223 -13.36 -15.94 1.70
N GLU A 224 -13.59 -17.13 2.28
CA GLU A 224 -12.56 -17.92 2.96
C GLU A 224 -11.40 -18.27 2.02
N ALA A 225 -11.71 -18.77 0.81
CA ALA A 225 -10.71 -19.11 -0.19
C ALA A 225 -9.91 -17.88 -0.65
N LEU A 226 -10.57 -16.75 -0.95
CA LEU A 226 -9.92 -15.50 -1.35
C LEU A 226 -8.93 -15.01 -0.28
N GLY A 227 -9.28 -15.13 1.01
CA GLY A 227 -8.38 -14.80 2.11
C GLY A 227 -7.15 -15.73 2.21
N ILE A 228 -7.29 -17.01 1.86
CA ILE A 228 -6.17 -17.97 1.81
C ILE A 228 -5.28 -17.71 0.59
N ILE A 229 -5.87 -17.27 -0.53
CA ILE A 229 -5.13 -16.91 -1.73
C ILE A 229 -4.25 -15.68 -1.47
N GLY A 230 -4.78 -14.68 -0.76
CA GLY A 230 -4.03 -13.49 -0.38
C GLY A 230 -3.81 -12.49 -1.52
N ASP A 231 -4.53 -12.63 -2.64
CA ASP A 231 -4.40 -11.73 -3.80
C ASP A 231 -5.18 -10.42 -3.56
N PRO A 232 -4.52 -9.25 -3.60
CA PRO A 232 -5.19 -7.97 -3.38
C PRO A 232 -6.23 -7.61 -4.45
N GLY A 233 -6.17 -8.24 -5.63
CA GLY A 233 -7.20 -8.11 -6.67
C GLY A 233 -8.59 -8.58 -6.23
N ALA A 234 -8.69 -9.34 -5.13
CA ALA A 234 -9.94 -9.75 -4.51
C ALA A 234 -10.55 -8.68 -3.58
N VAL A 235 -9.80 -7.65 -3.17
CA VAL A 235 -10.26 -6.67 -2.17
C VAL A 235 -11.56 -5.96 -2.59
N PRO A 236 -11.74 -5.51 -3.85
CA PRO A 236 -13.00 -4.88 -4.26
C PRO A 236 -14.23 -5.78 -4.11
N SER A 237 -14.12 -7.07 -4.42
CA SER A 237 -15.23 -8.02 -4.26
C SER A 237 -15.47 -8.36 -2.80
N LEU A 238 -14.41 -8.46 -1.99
CA LEU A 238 -14.51 -8.63 -0.53
C LEU A 238 -15.16 -7.42 0.15
N MET A 239 -14.84 -6.20 -0.28
CA MET A 239 -15.51 -4.98 0.22
C MET A 239 -17.00 -5.01 -0.07
N THR A 240 -17.41 -5.44 -1.28
CA THR A 240 -18.84 -5.60 -1.61
C THR A 240 -19.51 -6.64 -0.69
N ALA A 241 -18.78 -7.68 -0.27
CA ALA A 241 -19.29 -8.70 0.65
C ALA A 241 -19.32 -8.26 2.12
N LEU A 242 -18.72 -7.10 2.48
CA LEU A 242 -18.92 -6.51 3.81
C LEU A 242 -20.36 -5.99 3.98
N ASP A 243 -21.03 -5.62 2.89
CA ASP A 243 -22.45 -5.23 2.88
C ASP A 243 -23.41 -6.43 2.81
N ASP A 244 -22.91 -7.67 2.90
CA ASP A 244 -23.77 -8.84 2.78
C ASP A 244 -24.78 -8.90 3.93
N MET A 245 -26.05 -9.12 3.58
CA MET A 245 -27.15 -9.29 4.53
C MET A 245 -26.90 -10.40 5.55
N HIS A 246 -26.02 -11.36 5.24
CA HIS A 246 -25.70 -12.47 6.13
C HIS A 246 -24.42 -12.21 6.96
N PRO A 247 -24.51 -12.21 8.31
CA PRO A 247 -23.37 -11.90 9.20
C PRO A 247 -22.12 -12.76 8.96
N ASP A 248 -22.30 -14.06 8.67
CA ASP A 248 -21.18 -14.97 8.43
C ASP A 248 -20.36 -14.58 7.18
N VAL A 249 -20.99 -14.06 6.13
CA VAL A 249 -20.30 -13.65 4.90
C VAL A 249 -19.52 -12.36 5.15
N HIS A 250 -20.15 -11.39 5.82
CA HIS A 250 -19.49 -10.16 6.26
C HIS A 250 -18.25 -10.46 7.13
N LEU A 251 -18.39 -11.33 8.14
CA LEU A 251 -17.28 -11.70 9.02
C LEU A 251 -16.13 -12.35 8.24
N LYS A 252 -16.45 -13.24 7.29
CA LYS A 252 -15.43 -13.91 6.47
C LYS A 252 -14.76 -12.98 5.48
N ALA A 253 -15.49 -12.01 4.93
CA ALA A 253 -14.91 -11.00 4.05
C ALA A 253 -13.91 -10.12 4.81
N ALA A 254 -14.26 -9.66 6.02
CA ALA A 254 -13.34 -8.93 6.89
C ALA A 254 -12.10 -9.77 7.28
N GLU A 255 -12.31 -11.04 7.66
CA GLU A 255 -11.20 -11.95 7.95
C GLU A 255 -10.27 -12.13 6.74
N ALA A 256 -10.83 -12.24 5.54
CA ALA A 256 -10.08 -12.38 4.31
C ALA A 256 -9.24 -11.14 3.98
N ILE A 257 -9.81 -9.93 4.08
CA ILE A 257 -9.08 -8.66 3.89
C ILE A 257 -7.90 -8.58 4.88
N ARG A 258 -8.13 -8.96 6.14
CA ARG A 258 -7.07 -8.98 7.15
C ARG A 258 -5.97 -10.01 6.85
N LYS A 259 -6.33 -11.18 6.29
CA LYS A 259 -5.36 -12.20 5.86
C LYS A 259 -4.54 -11.74 4.65
N ILE A 260 -5.14 -10.98 3.73
CA ILE A 260 -4.41 -10.34 2.63
C ILE A 260 -3.37 -9.36 3.20
N GLY A 261 -3.73 -8.58 4.22
CA GLY A 261 -2.78 -7.75 4.98
C GLY A 261 -2.40 -6.45 4.26
N SER A 262 -1.14 -6.03 4.38
CA SER A 262 -0.64 -4.76 3.79
C SER A 262 -0.94 -4.60 2.28
N PRO A 263 -0.85 -5.66 1.42
CA PRO A 263 -1.28 -5.58 0.02
C PRO A 263 -2.73 -5.11 -0.21
N ALA A 264 -3.62 -5.21 0.79
CA ALA A 264 -4.98 -4.70 0.67
C ALA A 264 -5.09 -3.18 0.83
N ALA A 265 -4.12 -2.55 1.50
CA ALA A 265 -4.18 -1.14 1.86
C ALA A 265 -4.35 -0.19 0.65
N PRO A 266 -3.65 -0.36 -0.50
CA PRO A 266 -3.86 0.51 -1.66
C PRO A 266 -5.30 0.49 -2.19
N CYS A 267 -5.94 -0.69 -2.22
CA CYS A 267 -7.33 -0.81 -2.65
C CYS A 267 -8.31 -0.16 -1.66
N LEU A 268 -8.06 -0.32 -0.35
CA LEU A 268 -8.87 0.32 0.68
C LEU A 268 -8.71 1.84 0.66
N ILE A 269 -7.50 2.36 0.46
CA ILE A 269 -7.24 3.81 0.32
C ILE A 269 -7.96 4.37 -0.92
N ALA A 270 -7.90 3.66 -2.05
CA ALA A 270 -8.65 4.07 -3.26
C ALA A 270 -10.17 4.09 -3.03
N ALA A 271 -10.69 3.25 -2.13
CA ALA A 271 -12.10 3.25 -1.75
C ALA A 271 -12.48 4.39 -0.79
N LEU A 272 -11.53 4.95 -0.03
CA LEU A 272 -11.75 6.20 0.71
C LEU A 272 -12.00 7.37 -0.24
N GLU A 273 -11.29 7.41 -1.37
CA GLU A 273 -11.43 8.45 -2.39
C GLU A 273 -12.72 8.33 -3.20
N ASN A 274 -12.97 7.13 -3.72
CA ASN A 274 -13.99 6.91 -4.76
C ASN A 274 -15.27 6.25 -4.22
N GLY A 275 -15.30 5.89 -2.93
CA GLY A 275 -16.41 5.19 -2.31
C GLY A 275 -17.60 6.09 -1.97
N ASN A 276 -18.77 5.48 -1.87
CA ASN A 276 -19.94 6.10 -1.24
C ASN A 276 -19.75 6.17 0.30
N ALA A 277 -20.67 6.80 1.03
CA ALA A 277 -20.51 6.97 2.48
C ALA A 277 -20.27 5.66 3.25
N GLY A 278 -21.02 4.59 2.92
CA GLY A 278 -20.85 3.28 3.56
C GLY A 278 -19.53 2.59 3.19
N GLY A 279 -19.14 2.64 1.91
CA GLY A 279 -17.89 2.09 1.43
C GLY A 279 -16.66 2.79 2.01
N ARG A 280 -16.75 4.10 2.28
CA ARG A 280 -15.69 4.84 2.99
C ARG A 280 -15.57 4.40 4.44
N GLU A 281 -16.68 4.31 5.17
CA GLU A 281 -16.69 3.84 6.56
C GLU A 281 -16.11 2.42 6.69
N GLN A 282 -16.45 1.53 5.75
CA GLN A 282 -15.88 0.19 5.69
C GLN A 282 -14.38 0.19 5.40
N ALA A 283 -13.93 0.97 4.43
CA ALA A 283 -12.52 1.11 4.11
C ALA A 283 -11.72 1.63 5.31
N GLU A 284 -12.25 2.63 6.02
CA GLU A 284 -11.65 3.16 7.26
C GLU A 284 -11.55 2.06 8.33
N GLY A 285 -12.66 1.35 8.59
CA GLY A 285 -12.68 0.27 9.57
C GLY A 285 -11.73 -0.88 9.25
N MET A 286 -11.57 -1.22 7.97
CA MET A 286 -10.62 -2.25 7.53
C MET A 286 -9.17 -1.78 7.65
N LEU A 287 -8.86 -0.54 7.25
CA LEU A 287 -7.52 0.05 7.39
C LEU A 287 -7.11 0.14 8.87
N GLU A 288 -8.03 0.50 9.75
CA GLU A 288 -7.80 0.51 11.20
C GLU A 288 -7.54 -0.89 11.75
N GLN A 289 -8.29 -1.90 11.29
CA GLN A 289 -8.07 -3.31 11.67
C GLN A 289 -6.76 -3.91 11.13
N LEU A 290 -6.23 -3.41 10.00
CA LEU A 290 -4.90 -3.76 9.52
C LEU A 290 -3.79 -3.20 10.42
N GLY A 291 -4.07 -2.11 11.14
CA GLY A 291 -3.19 -1.51 12.12
C GLY A 291 -1.83 -1.11 11.53
N PRO A 292 -0.69 -1.50 12.14
CA PRO A 292 0.65 -1.11 11.68
C PRO A 292 0.94 -1.45 10.22
N SER A 293 0.32 -2.50 9.66
CA SER A 293 0.54 -2.92 8.26
C SER A 293 0.01 -1.93 7.23
N ALA A 294 -0.91 -1.03 7.64
CA ALA A 294 -1.45 0.02 6.79
C ALA A 294 -0.69 1.35 6.88
N VAL A 295 0.21 1.52 7.85
CA VAL A 295 0.87 2.80 8.16
C VAL A 295 1.72 3.30 7.01
N GLU A 296 2.58 2.47 6.43
CA GLU A 296 3.43 2.87 5.29
C GLU A 296 2.60 3.26 4.05
N PRO A 297 1.61 2.45 3.60
CA PRO A 297 0.69 2.87 2.54
C PRO A 297 -0.06 4.16 2.82
N LEU A 298 -0.51 4.37 4.07
CA LEU A 298 -1.22 5.59 4.48
C LEU A 298 -0.28 6.81 4.48
N ILE A 299 0.98 6.66 4.91
CA ILE A 299 1.99 7.74 4.85
C ILE A 299 2.24 8.14 3.40
N LEU A 300 2.35 7.18 2.48
CA LEU A 300 2.49 7.47 1.06
C LEU A 300 1.29 8.26 0.52
N ALA A 301 0.07 7.85 0.86
CA ALA A 301 -1.16 8.52 0.45
C ALA A 301 -1.31 9.94 1.04
N LEU A 302 -0.80 10.18 2.25
CA LEU A 302 -0.78 11.52 2.87
C LEU A 302 0.07 12.53 2.08
N GLY A 303 1.16 12.05 1.45
CA GLY A 303 2.11 12.86 0.70
C GLY A 303 1.72 13.19 -0.74
N GLU A 304 0.64 12.62 -1.27
CA GLU A 304 0.20 12.90 -2.64
C GLU A 304 -0.40 14.32 -2.76
N GLU A 305 0.10 15.12 -3.72
CA GLU A 305 -0.20 16.57 -3.84
C GLU A 305 -1.68 16.90 -4.08
N LYS A 306 -2.51 15.94 -4.50
CA LYS A 306 -3.92 16.15 -4.86
C LYS A 306 -4.77 15.00 -4.35
N GLY A 307 -5.53 15.22 -3.29
CA GLY A 307 -6.55 14.28 -2.86
C GLY A 307 -7.42 14.85 -1.75
N GLY A 308 -8.74 14.74 -1.89
CA GLY A 308 -9.71 15.03 -0.82
C GLY A 308 -9.79 13.96 0.27
N VAL A 309 -8.74 13.13 0.38
CA VAL A 309 -8.65 11.95 1.24
C VAL A 309 -7.53 12.10 2.27
N ARG A 310 -6.67 13.13 2.12
CA ARG A 310 -5.50 13.35 2.97
C ARG A 310 -5.89 13.60 4.42
N ASP A 311 -7.01 14.28 4.64
CA ASP A 311 -7.63 14.49 5.95
C ASP A 311 -8.06 13.15 6.57
N SER A 312 -8.76 12.32 5.81
CA SER A 312 -9.23 11.00 6.23
C SER A 312 -8.05 10.08 6.57
N VAL A 313 -7.00 10.12 5.76
CA VAL A 313 -5.74 9.39 5.97
C VAL A 313 -5.00 9.89 7.21
N ALA A 314 -4.88 11.20 7.40
CA ALA A 314 -4.26 11.77 8.61
C ALA A 314 -5.01 11.34 9.88
N GLY A 315 -6.35 11.38 9.84
CA GLY A 315 -7.19 10.91 10.94
C GLY A 315 -7.01 9.42 11.23
N LEU A 316 -6.93 8.58 10.19
CA LEU A 316 -6.65 7.14 10.30
C LEU A 316 -5.29 6.86 10.93
N LEU A 317 -4.23 7.55 10.48
CA LEU A 317 -2.89 7.44 11.08
C LEU A 317 -2.91 7.78 12.57
N GLY A 318 -3.66 8.83 12.95
CA GLY A 318 -3.88 9.19 14.35
C GLY A 318 -4.62 8.11 15.16
N ARG A 319 -5.61 7.44 14.57
CA ARG A 319 -6.34 6.34 15.23
C ARG A 319 -5.50 5.07 15.38
N ILE A 320 -4.72 4.72 14.36
CA ILE A 320 -3.77 3.60 14.41
C ILE A 320 -2.71 3.85 15.48
N GLY A 321 -2.27 5.09 15.65
CA GLY A 321 -1.38 5.48 16.74
C GLY A 321 0.08 5.09 16.51
N ASP A 322 0.47 4.75 15.29
CA ASP A 322 1.83 4.29 15.01
C ASP A 322 2.82 5.48 15.02
N PRO A 323 3.86 5.41 15.85
CA PRO A 323 4.88 6.45 15.95
C PRO A 323 5.57 6.82 14.62
N CYS A 324 5.57 5.95 13.60
CA CYS A 324 6.18 6.25 12.30
C CYS A 324 5.41 7.35 11.54
N ALA A 325 4.14 7.60 11.88
CA ALA A 325 3.33 8.64 11.26
C ALA A 325 3.69 10.07 11.74
N VAL A 326 4.46 10.21 12.83
CA VAL A 326 4.73 11.51 13.47
C VAL A 326 5.43 12.49 12.53
N GLU A 327 6.49 12.05 11.84
CA GLU A 327 7.24 12.94 10.93
C GLU A 327 6.41 13.34 9.69
N PRO A 328 5.72 12.41 8.98
CA PRO A 328 4.81 12.77 7.91
C PRO A 328 3.66 13.70 8.33
N LEU A 329 3.05 13.45 9.50
CA LEU A 329 1.98 14.31 10.03
C LEU A 329 2.53 15.69 10.44
N ALA A 330 3.74 15.76 10.97
CA ALA A 330 4.40 17.02 11.28
C ALA A 330 4.65 17.88 10.04
N ALA A 331 4.96 17.25 8.89
CA ALA A 331 5.05 17.96 7.62
C ALA A 331 3.70 18.49 7.14
N ALA A 332 2.60 17.75 7.39
CA ALA A 332 1.24 18.18 7.04
C ALA A 332 0.74 19.39 7.88
N LEU A 333 1.43 19.76 8.96
CA LEU A 333 1.12 20.99 9.72
C LEU A 333 1.37 22.27 8.93
N ASP A 334 2.23 22.22 7.91
CA ASP A 334 2.54 23.37 7.05
C ASP A 334 1.75 23.34 5.73
N ASP A 335 0.77 22.44 5.61
CA ASP A 335 -0.02 22.28 4.39
C ASP A 335 -0.92 23.49 4.12
N ALA A 336 -1.20 23.77 2.84
CA ALA A 336 -2.10 24.85 2.45
C ALA A 336 -3.55 24.61 2.93
N ASP A 337 -3.98 23.35 3.00
CA ASP A 337 -5.31 22.98 3.45
C ASP A 337 -5.46 23.09 4.99
N GLU A 338 -6.32 24.00 5.44
CA GLU A 338 -6.61 24.21 6.86
C GLU A 338 -7.25 22.99 7.53
N HIS A 339 -8.07 22.23 6.81
CA HIS A 339 -8.70 21.05 7.39
C HIS A 339 -7.65 19.96 7.65
N LEU A 340 -6.76 19.74 6.69
CA LEU A 340 -5.66 18.80 6.84
C LEU A 340 -4.72 19.21 7.99
N ARG A 341 -4.36 20.49 8.11
CA ARG A 341 -3.55 20.98 9.24
C ARG A 341 -4.18 20.64 10.58
N MET A 342 -5.48 20.94 10.72
CA MET A 342 -6.20 20.63 11.97
C MET A 342 -6.19 19.13 12.24
N THR A 343 -6.57 18.30 11.27
CA THR A 343 -6.59 16.84 11.42
C THR A 343 -5.21 16.26 11.73
N ALA A 344 -4.14 16.82 11.16
CA ALA A 344 -2.77 16.42 11.47
C ALA A 344 -2.38 16.75 12.93
N ILE A 345 -2.81 17.92 13.46
CA ILE A 345 -2.64 18.23 14.88
C ILE A 345 -3.40 17.22 15.73
N GLU A 346 -4.66 16.92 15.39
CA GLU A 346 -5.47 15.95 16.14
C GLU A 346 -4.80 14.58 16.18
N ALA A 347 -4.29 14.14 15.04
CA ALA A 347 -3.59 12.87 14.90
C ALA A 347 -2.29 12.83 15.72
N LEU A 348 -1.47 13.88 15.69
CA LEU A 348 -0.24 13.98 16.48
C LEU A 348 -0.50 13.96 17.99
N VAL A 349 -1.54 14.68 18.44
CA VAL A 349 -1.96 14.67 19.84
C VAL A 349 -2.43 13.28 20.25
N ARG A 350 -3.21 12.61 19.40
CA ARG A 350 -3.72 11.27 19.65
C ARG A 350 -2.63 10.20 19.68
N ILE A 351 -1.60 10.31 18.84
CA ILE A 351 -0.43 9.42 18.85
C ILE A 351 0.35 9.58 20.17
N GLY A 352 0.45 10.80 20.70
CA GLY A 352 1.09 11.05 22.01
C GLY A 352 2.61 10.86 22.03
N ASP A 353 3.27 10.74 20.86
CA ASP A 353 4.71 10.54 20.78
C ASP A 353 5.47 11.85 21.02
N ILE A 354 6.48 11.80 21.89
CA ILE A 354 7.32 12.94 22.29
C ILE A 354 7.98 13.68 21.12
N ARG A 355 8.23 13.00 20.00
CA ARG A 355 8.79 13.61 18.78
C ARG A 355 7.87 14.67 18.18
N ALA A 356 6.56 14.63 18.47
CA ALA A 356 5.61 15.66 18.07
C ALA A 356 5.77 16.97 18.87
N LYS A 357 6.56 17.00 19.96
CA LYS A 357 6.75 18.19 20.81
C LYS A 357 7.17 19.42 20.00
N GLY A 358 8.25 19.30 19.22
CA GLY A 358 8.80 20.42 18.44
C GLY A 358 7.80 20.98 17.42
N PRO A 359 7.23 20.14 16.54
CA PRO A 359 6.20 20.54 15.59
C PRO A 359 4.97 21.18 16.25
N LEU A 360 4.45 20.61 17.34
CA LEU A 360 3.28 21.16 18.05
C LEU A 360 3.59 22.48 18.75
N LEU A 361 4.79 22.66 19.33
CA LEU A 361 5.21 23.95 19.88
C LEU A 361 5.26 25.05 18.82
N ARG A 362 5.68 24.71 17.60
CA ARG A 362 5.70 25.67 16.49
C ARG A 362 4.30 26.18 16.18
N VAL A 363 3.32 25.27 16.06
CA VAL A 363 1.90 25.62 15.87
C VAL A 363 1.40 26.46 17.05
N LEU A 364 1.62 26.01 18.28
CA LEU A 364 1.19 26.74 19.47
C LEU A 364 1.81 28.15 19.55
N ARG A 365 3.01 28.38 19.02
CA ARG A 365 3.67 29.70 19.05
C ARG A 365 3.23 30.62 17.91
N LEU A 366 3.11 30.10 16.69
CA LEU A 366 2.97 30.91 15.47
C LEU A 366 1.53 31.11 15.01
N ASP A 367 0.57 30.28 15.47
CA ASP A 367 -0.78 30.30 14.92
C ASP A 367 -1.75 31.25 15.62
N ARG A 368 -2.86 31.58 14.95
CA ARG A 368 -3.90 32.47 15.45
C ARG A 368 -4.41 32.00 16.83
N PRO A 369 -4.84 32.92 17.72
CA PRO A 369 -5.37 32.56 19.05
C PRO A 369 -6.45 31.47 19.04
N GLY A 370 -7.27 31.41 17.98
CA GLY A 370 -8.29 30.37 17.81
C GLY A 370 -7.71 28.95 17.65
N VAL A 371 -6.72 28.77 16.78
CA VAL A 371 -6.04 27.49 16.55
C VAL A 371 -5.28 27.08 17.81
N ARG A 372 -4.51 28.00 18.41
CA ARG A 372 -3.81 27.78 19.69
C ARG A 372 -4.75 27.27 20.78
N ASN A 373 -5.88 27.94 20.99
CA ASN A 373 -6.86 27.54 22.01
C ASN A 373 -7.50 26.19 21.69
N GLY A 374 -7.76 25.90 20.40
CA GLY A 374 -8.19 24.58 19.95
C GLY A 374 -7.19 23.49 20.33
N VAL A 375 -5.92 23.65 19.95
CA VAL A 375 -4.86 22.67 20.27
C VAL A 375 -4.72 22.47 21.78
N LEU A 376 -4.77 23.52 22.60
CA LEU A 376 -4.72 23.40 24.06
C LEU A 376 -5.92 22.61 24.63
N GLN A 377 -7.13 22.83 24.10
CA GLN A 377 -8.31 22.05 24.48
C GLN A 377 -8.14 20.57 24.10
N MET A 378 -7.55 20.28 22.94
CA MET A 378 -7.28 18.91 22.51
C MET A 378 -6.27 18.20 23.42
N LEU A 379 -5.18 18.90 23.79
CA LEU A 379 -4.19 18.38 24.72
C LEU A 379 -4.82 18.10 26.10
N ASP A 380 -5.64 19.02 26.60
CA ASP A 380 -6.34 18.84 27.89
C ASP A 380 -7.36 17.70 27.86
N ALA A 381 -8.02 17.47 26.71
CA ALA A 381 -8.95 16.36 26.53
C ALA A 381 -8.23 15.02 26.37
N ALA A 382 -7.06 15.00 25.72
CA ALA A 382 -6.26 13.79 25.51
C ALA A 382 -5.64 13.26 26.80
N SER A 383 -5.14 14.14 27.68
CA SER A 383 -4.73 13.76 29.03
C SER A 383 -5.13 14.80 30.08
N PRO A 384 -6.18 14.51 30.87
CA PRO A 384 -6.56 15.35 32.00
C PRO A 384 -5.46 15.43 33.08
N ASP A 385 -4.63 14.38 33.20
CA ASP A 385 -3.45 14.38 34.08
C ASP A 385 -2.16 14.57 33.27
N ARG A 386 -1.83 15.84 33.08
CA ARG A 386 -0.69 16.30 32.27
C ARG A 386 0.67 15.73 32.71
N ALA A 387 0.80 15.24 33.94
CA ALA A 387 2.06 14.71 34.46
C ALA A 387 2.35 13.27 34.00
N GLU A 388 1.32 12.53 33.57
CA GLU A 388 1.47 11.13 33.14
C GLU A 388 1.75 10.99 31.64
N ASP A 389 1.50 12.05 30.85
CA ASP A 389 1.76 12.08 29.41
C ASP A 389 3.07 12.84 29.10
N PRO A 390 4.12 12.16 28.60
CA PRO A 390 5.42 12.77 28.33
C PRO A 390 5.38 13.90 27.31
N LEU A 391 4.53 13.80 26.28
CA LEU A 391 4.39 14.83 25.25
C LEU A 391 3.69 16.05 25.83
N ILE A 392 2.52 15.86 26.45
CA ILE A 392 1.68 16.94 26.98
C ILE A 392 2.40 17.66 28.12
N GLY A 393 3.01 16.93 29.06
CA GLY A 393 3.79 17.52 30.15
C GLY A 393 4.94 18.38 29.62
N ALA A 394 5.70 17.86 28.65
CA ALA A 394 6.82 18.60 28.06
C ALA A 394 6.38 19.83 27.24
N LEU A 395 5.19 19.80 26.63
CA LEU A 395 4.58 20.96 25.95
C LEU A 395 4.20 22.04 26.95
N TYR A 396 3.48 21.69 28.02
CA TYR A 396 3.04 22.64 29.04
C TYR A 396 4.19 23.24 29.84
N ASP A 397 5.24 22.47 30.14
CA ASP A 397 6.44 22.97 30.80
C ASP A 397 7.16 24.02 29.94
N GLU A 398 7.27 23.78 28.63
CA GLU A 398 7.87 24.75 27.71
C GLU A 398 7.03 26.03 27.60
N LEU A 399 5.71 25.90 27.44
CA LEU A 399 4.79 27.04 27.40
C LEU A 399 4.80 27.85 28.70
N ARG A 400 4.90 27.18 29.85
CA ARG A 400 5.04 27.82 31.16
C ARG A 400 6.37 28.56 31.27
N ASN A 401 7.46 27.96 30.80
CA ASN A 401 8.77 28.61 30.80
C ASN A 401 8.79 29.83 29.88
N ASP A 402 8.12 29.78 28.72
CA ASP A 402 7.92 30.93 27.85
C ASP A 402 7.11 32.03 28.54
N ALA A 403 6.02 31.68 29.22
CA ALA A 403 5.21 32.65 29.99
C ALA A 403 5.98 33.26 31.17
N ILE A 404 6.89 32.51 31.80
CA ILE A 404 7.77 33.02 32.86
C ILE A 404 8.84 33.94 32.26
N ARG A 405 9.43 33.61 31.10
CA ARG A 405 10.37 34.50 30.40
C ARG A 405 9.70 35.82 30.01
N GLY A 406 8.50 35.79 29.44
CA GLY A 406 7.71 37.00 29.16
C GLY A 406 7.38 37.81 30.42
N LYS A 407 7.02 37.15 31.53
CA LYS A 407 6.77 37.82 32.83
C LYS A 407 8.02 38.41 33.48
N ILE A 408 9.21 37.85 33.24
CA ILE A 408 10.49 38.39 33.74
C ILE A 408 10.87 39.64 32.93
N GLU A 409 10.51 39.71 31.66
CA GLU A 409 10.66 40.92 30.84
C GLU A 409 9.61 42.01 31.17
N ASP A 410 8.41 41.63 31.62
CA ASP A 410 7.29 42.52 32.00
C ASP A 410 7.31 43.07 33.45
N ALA A 411 8.36 42.83 34.25
CA ALA A 411 8.40 43.17 35.68
C ALA A 411 8.66 44.66 36.02
N ALA A 412 8.04 45.59 35.30
CA ALA A 412 7.80 46.98 35.74
C ALA A 412 6.36 47.38 35.41
N PRO A 413 5.50 47.70 36.40
CA PRO A 413 4.06 47.84 36.16
C PRO A 413 3.73 49.13 35.39
N LEU A 414 3.22 49.02 34.16
CA LEU A 414 2.61 50.12 33.40
C LEU A 414 1.13 50.27 33.77
N SER A 415 0.84 50.66 35.02
CA SER A 415 -0.53 50.94 35.48
C SER A 415 -0.92 52.40 35.16
N GLY A 416 -1.37 52.64 33.93
CA GLY A 416 -1.90 53.94 33.50
C GLY A 416 -2.74 53.83 32.22
N THR A 417 -3.72 54.72 32.07
CA THR A 417 -4.56 54.85 30.85
C THR A 417 -3.88 55.69 29.76
N THR A 418 -2.74 56.31 30.06
CA THR A 418 -1.95 57.14 29.13
C THR A 418 -0.55 56.56 28.98
N PRO A 419 0.01 56.50 27.77
CA PRO A 419 1.40 56.10 27.59
C PRO A 419 2.34 56.98 28.42
N THR A 420 3.29 56.35 29.09
CA THR A 420 4.22 57.02 30.02
C THR A 420 5.46 57.46 29.24
N PHE A 421 5.82 58.74 29.34
CA PHE A 421 7.05 59.25 28.70
C PHE A 421 8.28 58.54 29.29
N ARG A 422 9.18 58.10 28.41
CA ARG A 422 10.41 57.40 28.74
C ARG A 422 11.60 58.35 28.63
N GLU A 423 11.88 58.84 27.43
CA GLU A 423 13.04 59.69 27.16
C GLU A 423 12.90 60.44 25.84
N LYS A 424 13.70 61.50 25.68
CA LYS A 424 13.84 62.21 24.41
C LYS A 424 15.28 62.08 23.93
N VAL A 425 15.46 61.57 22.72
CA VAL A 425 16.76 61.37 22.08
C VAL A 425 16.87 62.31 20.89
N VAL A 426 18.03 62.94 20.70
CA VAL A 426 18.30 63.74 19.51
C VAL A 426 19.47 63.11 18.78
N ASP A 427 19.29 62.77 17.50
CA ASP A 427 20.37 62.18 16.71
C ASP A 427 21.36 63.24 16.21
N ALA A 428 22.44 62.77 15.58
CA ALA A 428 23.51 63.64 15.06
C ALA A 428 23.06 64.54 13.90
N GLN A 429 21.89 64.26 13.31
CA GLN A 429 21.27 64.96 12.19
C GLN A 429 20.21 65.97 12.65
N GLY A 430 19.97 66.07 13.97
CA GLY A 430 19.03 67.02 14.57
C GLY A 430 17.58 66.53 14.60
N ASN A 431 17.33 65.22 14.44
CA ASN A 431 16.02 64.63 14.62
C ASN A 431 15.76 64.33 16.09
N GLU A 432 14.60 64.73 16.58
CA GLU A 432 14.16 64.50 17.94
C GLU A 432 13.21 63.29 18.00
N TYR A 433 13.48 62.34 18.90
CA TYR A 433 12.68 61.15 19.15
C TYR A 433 12.16 61.19 20.58
N GLU A 434 10.85 61.28 20.78
CA GLU A 434 10.24 61.11 22.11
C GLU A 434 9.71 59.68 22.23
N LEU A 435 10.30 58.93 23.16
CA LEU A 435 9.92 57.56 23.47
C LEU A 435 8.91 57.53 24.62
N PHE A 436 7.89 56.70 24.47
CA PHE A 436 6.83 56.45 25.44
C PHE A 436 6.65 54.93 25.63
N ARG A 437 5.98 54.52 26.70
CA ARG A 437 5.56 53.14 26.94
C ARG A 437 4.07 53.03 27.18
N ALA A 438 3.42 52.03 26.61
CA ALA A 438 2.00 51.76 26.80
C ALA A 438 1.74 50.29 27.15
N SER A 439 0.68 50.05 27.90
CA SER A 439 0.28 48.69 28.31
C SER A 439 -0.47 47.90 27.25
N SER A 440 -0.89 48.53 26.14
CA SER A 440 -1.48 47.81 25.00
C SER A 440 -1.36 48.60 23.68
N PRO A 441 -1.41 47.90 22.53
CA PRO A 441 -1.49 48.49 21.18
C PRO A 441 -2.58 49.56 21.00
N GLU A 442 -3.78 49.33 21.54
CA GLU A 442 -4.91 50.27 21.39
C GLU A 442 -4.62 51.61 22.06
N LYS A 443 -3.92 51.58 23.20
CA LYS A 443 -3.52 52.79 23.94
C LYS A 443 -2.41 53.54 23.23
N ALA A 444 -1.42 52.83 22.66
CA ALA A 444 -0.37 53.43 21.85
C ALA A 444 -0.98 54.15 20.62
N ARG A 445 -1.90 53.49 19.91
CA ARG A 445 -2.60 54.06 18.74
C ARG A 445 -3.47 55.27 19.11
N ALA A 446 -4.24 55.20 20.20
CA ALA A 446 -5.07 56.31 20.65
C ALA A 446 -4.22 57.54 20.99
N PHE A 447 -3.10 57.35 21.68
CA PHE A 447 -2.17 58.43 22.02
C PHE A 447 -1.54 59.06 20.77
N LEU A 448 -1.00 58.25 19.86
CA LEU A 448 -0.37 58.73 18.63
C LEU A 448 -1.34 59.47 17.70
N ARG A 449 -2.64 59.14 17.73
CA ARG A 449 -3.71 59.84 16.97
C ARG A 449 -4.06 61.22 17.54
N THR A 450 -3.93 61.42 18.86
CA THR A 450 -4.28 62.69 19.51
C THR A 450 -3.19 63.77 19.40
N LYS A 451 -1.96 63.39 19.07
CA LYS A 451 -0.83 64.31 18.91
C LYS A 451 -0.75 64.77 17.45
N ASN A 452 -1.22 65.99 17.16
CA ASN A 452 -0.96 66.67 15.90
C ASN A 452 0.40 67.38 15.98
N GLY A 453 1.38 66.92 15.21
CA GLY A 453 2.72 67.49 15.16
C GLY A 453 3.03 68.02 13.77
N ASP A 454 2.88 69.33 13.60
CA ASP A 454 3.30 70.06 12.40
C ASP A 454 4.73 70.59 12.62
N LEU A 455 5.65 69.70 13.01
CA LEU A 455 7.03 70.05 13.38
C LEU A 455 8.02 69.23 12.56
N PRO A 456 8.90 69.88 11.76
CA PRO A 456 9.95 69.19 11.04
C PRO A 456 10.96 68.59 12.04
N ASN A 457 11.33 67.33 11.85
CA ASN A 457 12.35 66.59 12.60
C ASN A 457 11.94 66.11 14.02
N HIS A 458 10.67 65.75 14.23
CA HIS A 458 10.20 65.23 15.51
C HIS A 458 9.40 63.92 15.36
N TYR A 459 9.80 62.87 16.08
CA TYR A 459 9.26 61.50 16.00
C TYR A 459 8.72 61.05 17.36
N LEU A 460 7.52 60.47 17.34
CA LEU A 460 6.90 59.89 18.54
C LEU A 460 6.96 58.37 18.44
N ILE A 461 7.58 57.72 19.43
CA ILE A 461 7.72 56.27 19.50
C ILE A 461 7.05 55.78 20.79
N VAL A 462 6.21 54.75 20.71
CA VAL A 462 5.53 54.13 21.86
C VAL A 462 5.82 52.65 21.86
N GLU A 463 6.51 52.16 22.88
CA GLU A 463 6.78 50.73 23.09
C GLU A 463 5.59 50.07 23.80
N THR A 464 5.20 48.88 23.35
CA THR A 464 4.20 47.99 23.98
C THR A 464 4.77 46.58 24.09
N PRO A 465 4.20 45.71 24.95
CA PRO A 465 4.60 44.30 25.01
C PRO A 465 4.50 43.57 23.66
N ASP A 466 3.57 43.99 22.79
CA ASP A 466 3.36 43.40 21.47
C ASP A 466 4.24 44.03 20.37
N GLY A 467 4.97 45.11 20.64
CA GLY A 467 5.81 45.77 19.62
C GLY A 467 5.97 47.29 19.79
N THR A 468 6.70 47.91 18.86
CA THR A 468 7.01 49.36 18.90
C THR A 468 6.21 50.13 17.86
N TRP A 469 5.57 51.21 18.28
CA TRP A 469 4.66 52.02 17.48
C TRP A 469 5.25 53.40 17.23
N GLY A 470 5.43 53.79 15.97
CA GLY A 470 5.97 55.10 15.61
C GLY A 470 4.99 55.93 14.81
N ARG A 471 5.11 57.26 14.88
CA ARG A 471 4.48 58.20 13.94
C ARG A 471 5.52 59.17 13.39
N ASP A 472 5.53 59.33 12.07
CA ASP A 472 6.40 60.25 11.33
C ASP A 472 5.64 61.43 10.66
N ARG A 473 6.36 62.21 9.84
CA ARG A 473 5.91 63.40 9.11
C ARG A 473 4.71 63.16 8.17
N GLY A 474 4.43 61.92 7.77
CA GLY A 474 3.34 61.55 6.86
C GLY A 474 2.13 60.92 7.54
N GLY A 475 2.19 60.69 8.86
CA GLY A 475 1.17 59.91 9.56
C GLY A 475 1.29 58.40 9.30
N LEU A 476 2.48 57.90 8.92
CA LEU A 476 2.72 56.46 8.86
C LEU A 476 2.69 55.86 10.27
N PHE A 477 1.96 54.76 10.43
CA PHE A 477 1.91 53.95 11.65
C PHE A 477 2.85 52.77 11.48
N LEU A 478 3.81 52.60 12.39
CA LEU A 478 4.56 51.33 12.50
C LEU A 478 3.70 50.37 13.32
N ASP A 479 3.07 49.43 12.62
CA ASP A 479 2.44 48.25 13.18
C ASP A 479 3.26 47.03 12.72
N HIS A 480 3.06 45.88 13.35
CA HIS A 480 3.45 44.58 12.82
C HIS A 480 3.38 44.58 11.28
N LEU A 481 4.51 44.37 10.60
CA LEU A 481 4.55 44.39 9.14
C LEU A 481 3.80 43.18 8.58
N ASP A 482 2.47 43.29 8.50
CA ASP A 482 1.74 42.75 7.36
C ASP A 482 0.63 43.67 6.87
N THR A 483 0.68 43.82 5.55
CA THR A 483 -0.05 44.71 4.63
C THR A 483 0.29 46.20 4.79
N TRP A 484 0.40 46.90 3.65
CA TRP A 484 0.68 48.34 3.46
C TRP A 484 2.12 48.80 3.10
N HIS A 485 3.03 47.88 2.75
CA HIS A 485 3.95 48.20 1.64
C HIS A 485 3.15 48.10 0.33
N ILE A 486 2.71 49.25 -0.20
CA ILE A 486 1.85 49.36 -1.40
C ILE A 486 2.67 49.16 -2.68
N SER A 487 3.30 47.99 -2.82
CA SER A 487 3.91 47.47 -4.05
C SER A 487 4.26 46.03 -3.81
N PHE A 488 3.82 45.12 -4.69
CA PHE A 488 4.48 43.82 -4.75
C PHE A 488 5.97 44.09 -5.05
N VAL A 489 6.89 43.19 -4.65
CA VAL A 489 8.31 43.30 -5.04
C VAL A 489 8.45 43.45 -6.57
N SER A 490 7.46 42.98 -7.33
CA SER A 490 7.34 43.13 -8.79
C SER A 490 7.05 44.56 -9.29
N ASP A 491 6.65 45.49 -8.41
CA ASP A 491 6.26 46.88 -8.77
C ASP A 491 7.33 47.91 -8.39
N ALA A 492 8.56 47.48 -8.09
CA ALA A 492 9.64 48.38 -7.69
C ALA A 492 10.08 49.30 -8.84
N ASP A 493 10.21 50.60 -8.55
CA ASP A 493 10.71 51.60 -9.50
C ASP A 493 12.24 51.52 -9.69
N CYS A 494 12.95 50.99 -8.70
CA CYS A 494 14.42 50.87 -8.68
C CYS A 494 14.90 49.87 -7.61
N GLU A 495 16.16 49.44 -7.70
CA GLU A 495 16.81 48.63 -6.66
C GLU A 495 17.51 49.56 -5.66
N GLY A 496 17.11 49.48 -4.39
CA GLY A 496 17.77 50.17 -3.29
C GLY A 496 18.91 49.34 -2.72
N THR A 497 19.95 49.99 -2.20
CA THR A 497 21.11 49.31 -1.62
C THR A 497 21.09 49.42 -0.10
N LEU A 498 21.17 48.28 0.59
CA LEU A 498 21.37 48.25 2.04
C LEU A 498 22.84 48.60 2.36
N LEU A 499 23.06 49.73 3.03
CA LEU A 499 24.38 50.25 3.35
C LEU A 499 24.88 49.77 4.72
N SER A 500 24.00 49.83 5.72
CA SER A 500 24.32 49.49 7.11
C SER A 500 23.05 49.04 7.85
N TRP A 501 23.19 48.43 9.03
CA TRP A 501 22.05 47.93 9.80
C TRP A 501 22.31 47.93 11.30
N SER A 502 21.22 47.93 12.08
CA SER A 502 21.32 47.84 13.53
C SER A 502 21.77 46.44 13.96
N ALA A 503 22.95 46.35 14.59
CA ALA A 503 23.52 45.07 15.00
C ALA A 503 22.61 44.32 16.01
N SER A 504 22.04 45.03 16.98
CA SER A 504 21.11 44.45 17.95
C SER A 504 19.78 44.03 17.31
N GLY A 505 19.29 44.75 16.30
CA GLY A 505 18.06 44.39 15.59
C GLY A 505 18.26 43.13 14.75
N LEU A 506 19.36 43.09 13.98
CA LEU A 506 19.71 41.93 13.17
C LEU A 506 19.98 40.68 14.03
N GLU A 507 20.66 40.82 15.17
CA GLU A 507 20.91 39.72 16.10
C GLU A 507 19.62 39.11 16.67
N GLN A 508 18.66 39.95 17.04
CA GLN A 508 17.37 39.49 17.53
C GLN A 508 16.52 38.86 16.42
N ALA A 509 16.57 39.42 15.21
CA ALA A 509 15.89 38.85 14.05
C ALA A 509 16.48 37.48 13.65
N ALA A 510 17.81 37.35 13.69
CA ALA A 510 18.52 36.09 13.45
C ALA A 510 18.21 35.01 14.49
N ARG A 511 17.87 35.40 15.73
CA ARG A 511 17.43 34.51 16.81
C ARG A 511 15.94 34.18 16.76
N GLY A 512 15.20 34.73 15.80
CA GLY A 512 13.76 34.51 15.64
C GLY A 512 12.88 35.22 16.68
N SER A 513 13.42 36.24 17.37
CA SER A 513 12.63 37.05 18.31
C SER A 513 11.65 37.99 17.60
N HIS A 514 11.96 38.38 16.36
CA HIS A 514 11.12 39.10 15.41
C HIS A 514 11.67 38.88 13.99
N ASP A 515 11.00 39.37 12.94
CA ASP A 515 11.38 39.11 11.54
C ASP A 515 11.94 40.35 10.81
N ASN A 516 12.24 41.43 11.53
CA ASN A 516 12.66 42.69 10.93
C ASN A 516 13.82 43.35 11.68
N PHE A 517 14.50 44.26 11.00
CA PHE A 517 15.54 45.08 11.59
C PHE A 517 15.57 46.44 10.88
N VAL A 518 16.29 47.39 11.47
CA VAL A 518 16.41 48.74 10.92
C VAL A 518 17.71 48.84 10.13
N GLY A 519 17.64 49.30 8.88
CA GLY A 519 18.78 49.46 7.99
C GLY A 519 18.84 50.85 7.34
N GLU A 520 20.04 51.32 7.03
CA GLU A 520 20.24 52.45 6.13
C GLU A 520 20.17 51.98 4.68
N ILE A 521 19.30 52.61 3.91
CA ILE A 521 19.04 52.30 2.51
C ILE A 521 19.44 53.49 1.64
N GLU A 522 20.21 53.24 0.58
CA GLU A 522 20.44 54.18 -0.51
C GLU A 522 19.42 53.96 -1.64
N CYS A 523 18.74 55.03 -2.05
CA CYS A 523 17.79 54.98 -3.16
C CYS A 523 18.50 54.72 -4.49
N GLY A 524 18.06 53.70 -5.24
CA GLY A 524 18.59 53.37 -6.56
C GLY A 524 18.42 54.48 -7.59
N LYS A 525 17.40 55.35 -7.42
CA LYS A 525 17.04 56.41 -8.37
C LYS A 525 17.66 57.78 -8.07
N CYS A 526 17.51 58.28 -6.84
CA CYS A 526 17.94 59.63 -6.48
C CYS A 526 19.12 59.68 -5.52
N LYS A 527 19.66 58.52 -5.11
CA LYS A 527 20.83 58.42 -4.21
C LYS A 527 20.62 59.00 -2.81
N TYR A 528 19.37 59.31 -2.43
CA TYR A 528 19.01 59.70 -1.08
C TYR A 528 19.16 58.52 -0.12
N VAL A 529 19.81 58.74 1.02
CA VAL A 529 20.01 57.73 2.08
C VAL A 529 19.03 58.00 3.22
N TRP A 530 18.32 56.97 3.67
CA TRP A 530 17.44 57.06 4.83
C TRP A 530 17.43 55.76 5.61
N THR A 531 16.88 55.82 6.82
CA THR A 531 16.75 54.66 7.71
C THR A 531 15.32 54.14 7.65
N ASP A 532 15.15 52.83 7.44
CA ASP A 532 13.83 52.18 7.35
C ASP A 532 13.86 50.75 7.91
N GLY A 533 12.67 50.16 8.06
CA GLY A 533 12.50 48.77 8.46
C GLY A 533 12.66 47.81 7.27
N LEU A 534 13.46 46.76 7.45
CA LEU A 534 13.67 45.69 6.47
C LEU A 534 13.36 44.33 7.10
N ARG A 535 12.77 43.41 6.34
CA ARG A 535 12.62 42.01 6.76
C ARG A 535 13.98 41.32 6.75
N TYR A 536 14.23 40.43 7.71
CA TYR A 536 15.46 39.64 7.81
C TYR A 536 15.51 38.53 6.75
N GLN A 537 16.65 38.41 6.06
CA GLN A 537 16.89 37.45 4.97
C GLN A 537 15.77 37.41 3.91
N ASN A 538 15.28 38.59 3.54
CA ASN A 538 14.16 38.71 2.61
C ASN A 538 14.26 40.01 1.79
N VAL A 539 13.41 40.12 0.79
CA VAL A 539 13.29 41.30 -0.06
C VAL A 539 12.15 42.17 0.46
N THR A 540 12.46 43.45 0.73
CA THR A 540 11.50 44.43 1.24
C THR A 540 11.34 45.58 0.25
N ALA A 541 10.11 46.03 0.01
CA ALA A 541 9.83 47.21 -0.81
C ALA A 541 9.66 48.45 0.11
N VAL A 542 10.52 49.44 -0.03
CA VAL A 542 10.57 50.66 0.82
C VAL A 542 10.51 51.92 -0.03
N ARG A 543 9.80 52.96 0.42
CA ARG A 543 9.58 54.18 -0.38
C ARG A 543 10.59 55.27 -0.03
N CYS A 544 11.31 55.76 -1.02
CA CYS A 544 12.33 56.79 -0.81
C CYS A 544 11.70 58.14 -0.42
N PRO A 545 12.09 58.77 0.71
CA PRO A 545 11.55 60.06 1.13
C PRO A 545 11.92 61.22 0.19
N GLY A 546 13.07 61.11 -0.50
CA GLY A 546 13.59 62.18 -1.36
C GLY A 546 12.91 62.30 -2.72
N CYS A 547 12.51 61.18 -3.34
CA CYS A 547 11.94 61.17 -4.70
C CYS A 547 10.65 60.35 -4.83
N ASN A 548 10.15 59.78 -3.73
CA ASN A 548 8.94 58.99 -3.64
C ASN A 548 8.93 57.67 -4.42
N ALA A 549 10.06 57.28 -5.03
CA ALA A 549 10.20 56.02 -5.75
C ALA A 549 10.21 54.81 -4.80
N VAL A 550 9.61 53.70 -5.23
CA VAL A 550 9.62 52.43 -4.49
C VAL A 550 10.91 51.69 -4.80
N ASN A 551 11.67 51.36 -3.74
CA ASN A 551 12.94 50.66 -3.82
C ASN A 551 12.74 49.21 -3.39
N ARG A 552 13.17 48.27 -4.23
CA ARG A 552 13.36 46.87 -3.84
C ARG A 552 14.70 46.75 -3.13
N VAL A 553 14.71 46.24 -1.90
CA VAL A 553 15.92 46.08 -1.08
C VAL A 553 16.02 44.65 -0.61
N ASP A 554 17.11 43.97 -0.97
CA ASP A 554 17.39 42.60 -0.58
C ASP A 554 18.33 42.57 0.63
N SER A 555 17.85 42.02 1.76
CA SER A 555 18.62 41.89 3.00
C SER A 555 19.28 40.51 3.17
N SER A 556 19.19 39.62 2.18
CA SER A 556 19.72 38.24 2.27
C SER A 556 21.22 38.18 2.51
N GLY A 557 21.96 39.22 2.14
CA GLY A 557 23.40 39.35 2.40
C GLY A 557 23.76 39.82 3.82
N ALA A 558 22.78 40.28 4.61
CA ALA A 558 23.01 40.72 5.98
C ALA A 558 23.13 39.50 6.92
N MET A 559 24.35 39.11 7.24
CA MET A 559 24.64 38.01 8.15
C MET A 559 25.11 38.52 9.52
N TRP A 560 24.57 37.94 10.57
CA TRP A 560 25.14 38.07 11.91
C TRP A 560 26.31 37.08 12.06
N ILE A 561 27.51 37.60 12.34
CA ILE A 561 28.68 36.79 12.66
C ILE A 561 28.91 36.89 14.16
N ALA A 562 28.83 35.78 14.88
CA ALA A 562 29.24 35.70 16.28
C ALA A 562 30.76 35.95 16.35
N ILE A 563 31.18 37.06 16.97
CA ILE A 563 32.59 37.30 17.31
C ILE A 563 32.88 36.63 18.66
#